data_AF-A0A2W6T4Z5-F1
#
_entry.id   AF-A0A2W6T4Z5-F1
#
_cell.length_a   1.000
_cell.length_b   1.000
_cell.length_c   1.000
_cell.angle_alpha   90.00
_cell.angle_beta   90.00
_cell.angle_gamma   90.00
#
_symmetry.space_group_name_H-M   'P 1'
#
loop_
_entity.id
_entity.type
_entity.pdbx_description
1 polymer ?
#
loop_
_entity_poly.entity_id
_entity_poly.type
_entity_poly.pdbx_seq_one_letter_code
_entity_poly.pdbx_strand_id
1 'polypeptide(L)'
;MGRKKLPSRPCTYMGCTNAGVRNLLQEPLCHNHYTKKLVADRQARVQAGLLTPVTTPNKYCMDAHGYQLGYAPEHPLASKTGLVHEHRVVAYEKYGGGDQKCHWCKTPLTWKQVEVDHLDWNRSNNDKSNLVLIAAEK
;
A
#
# COMPACT_ATOMS: atom_id res chain seq x y z
N MET A 1 -31.38 17.84 -7.47
CA MET A 1 -30.65 19.13 -7.66
C MET A 1 -29.33 18.86 -8.37
N GLY A 2 -29.21 19.22 -9.65
CA GLY A 2 -27.95 19.04 -10.39
C GLY A 2 -26.89 20.03 -9.90
N ARG A 3 -25.67 19.56 -9.57
CA ARG A 3 -24.54 20.45 -9.26
C ARG A 3 -24.30 21.32 -10.49
N LYS A 4 -24.67 22.62 -10.43
CA LYS A 4 -24.33 23.58 -11.49
C LYS A 4 -22.81 23.57 -11.67
N LYS A 5 -22.32 23.21 -12.86
CA LYS A 5 -20.89 23.29 -13.18
C LYS A 5 -20.50 24.77 -13.14
N LEU A 6 -19.77 25.19 -12.10
CA LEU A 6 -19.13 26.51 -12.08
C LEU A 6 -18.16 26.62 -13.28
N PRO A 7 -18.08 27.79 -13.93
CA PRO A 7 -17.17 28.01 -15.04
C PRO A 7 -15.73 27.80 -14.60
N SER A 8 -14.93 27.09 -15.39
CA SER A 8 -13.51 26.90 -15.12
C SER A 8 -12.77 28.21 -15.37
N ARG A 9 -12.25 28.83 -14.32
CA ARG A 9 -11.37 30.00 -14.43
C ARG A 9 -10.01 29.56 -15.00
N PRO A 10 -9.31 30.38 -15.80
CA PRO A 10 -7.99 30.02 -16.33
C PRO A 10 -6.96 29.89 -15.20
N CYS A 11 -5.90 29.11 -15.44
CA CYS A 11 -4.78 29.00 -14.53
C CYS A 11 -4.08 30.36 -14.36
N THR A 12 -3.78 30.77 -13.13
CA THR A 12 -3.06 32.02 -12.84
C THR A 12 -1.55 31.92 -12.93
N TYR A 13 -1.00 30.72 -13.18
CA TYR A 13 0.43 30.53 -13.32
C TYR A 13 0.92 31.20 -14.61
N MET A 14 2.00 31.98 -14.53
CA MET A 14 2.51 32.77 -15.67
C MET A 14 2.73 31.91 -16.91
N GLY A 15 2.15 32.33 -18.04
CA GLY A 15 2.25 31.63 -19.32
C GLY A 15 1.42 30.35 -19.41
N CYS A 16 0.59 30.01 -18.42
CA CYS A 16 -0.28 28.84 -18.48
C CYS A 16 -1.64 29.18 -19.09
N THR A 17 -2.02 28.46 -20.13
CA THR A 17 -3.33 28.60 -20.81
C THR A 17 -4.36 27.56 -20.36
N ASN A 18 -3.99 26.64 -19.46
CA ASN A 18 -4.87 25.57 -19.01
C ASN A 18 -6.02 26.08 -18.14
N ALA A 19 -7.13 25.36 -18.14
CA ALA A 19 -8.21 25.57 -17.19
C ALA A 19 -7.76 25.26 -15.74
N GLY A 20 -8.08 26.15 -14.81
CA GLY A 20 -7.91 25.93 -13.38
C GLY A 20 -8.83 24.83 -12.86
N VAL A 21 -8.37 24.08 -11.85
CA VAL A 21 -9.21 23.10 -11.16
C VAL A 21 -10.26 23.83 -10.32
N ARG A 22 -11.46 23.24 -10.22
CA ARG A 22 -12.56 23.77 -9.41
C ARG A 22 -12.26 23.62 -7.92
N ASN A 23 -11.45 24.50 -7.36
CA ASN A 23 -11.30 24.63 -5.91
C ASN A 23 -11.47 26.10 -5.52
N LEU A 24 -12.17 26.32 -4.39
CA LEU A 24 -12.60 27.62 -3.84
C LEU A 24 -11.46 28.59 -3.45
N LEU A 25 -10.22 28.27 -3.83
CA LEU A 25 -9.07 29.12 -3.58
C LEU A 25 -9.10 30.29 -4.56
N GLN A 26 -8.81 31.49 -4.04
CA GLN A 26 -8.87 32.76 -4.78
C GLN A 26 -7.97 32.78 -6.03
N GLU A 27 -7.00 31.86 -6.11
CA GLU A 27 -6.08 31.67 -7.22
C GLU A 27 -6.32 30.31 -7.93
N PRO A 28 -7.06 30.28 -9.05
CA PRO A 28 -7.26 29.05 -9.80
C PRO A 28 -5.94 28.58 -10.44
N LEU A 29 -5.42 27.44 -9.99
CA LEU A 29 -4.31 26.73 -10.64
C LEU A 29 -4.85 25.53 -11.41
N CYS A 30 -4.25 25.17 -12.55
CA CYS A 30 -4.54 23.88 -13.20
C CYS A 30 -3.99 22.72 -12.36
N HIS A 31 -4.41 21.48 -12.64
CA HIS A 31 -4.02 20.32 -11.84
C HIS A 31 -2.49 20.20 -11.69
N ASN A 32 -1.75 20.42 -12.79
CA ASN A 32 -0.28 20.39 -12.78
C ASN A 32 0.33 21.48 -11.87
N HIS A 33 -0.11 22.73 -12.01
CA HIS A 33 0.44 23.83 -11.20
C HIS A 33 0.00 23.75 -9.74
N TYR A 34 -1.21 23.26 -9.46
CA TYR A 34 -1.67 22.96 -8.11
C TYR A 34 -0.78 21.91 -7.45
N THR A 35 -0.52 20.78 -8.13
CA THR A 35 0.37 19.73 -7.63
C THR A 35 1.80 20.25 -7.41
N LYS A 36 2.34 21.07 -8.32
CA LYS A 36 3.66 21.71 -8.15
C LYS A 36 3.71 22.63 -6.93
N LYS A 37 2.67 23.45 -6.69
CA LYS A 37 2.56 24.29 -5.49
C LYS A 37 2.56 23.44 -4.23
N LEU A 38 1.78 22.36 -4.19
CA LEU A 38 1.76 21.44 -3.04
C LEU A 38 3.12 20.77 -2.78
N VAL A 39 3.88 20.44 -3.82
CA VAL A 39 5.24 19.89 -3.68
C VAL A 39 6.18 20.94 -3.11
N ALA A 40 6.15 22.18 -3.62
CA ALA A 40 6.96 23.28 -3.11
C ALA A 40 6.63 23.62 -1.64
N ASP A 41 5.33 23.72 -1.30
CA ASP A 41 4.87 23.97 0.06
C ASP A 41 5.32 22.85 1.01
N ARG A 42 5.27 21.59 0.57
CA ARG A 42 5.79 20.45 1.33
C ARG A 42 7.30 20.58 1.57
N GLN A 43 8.08 20.92 0.55
CA GLN A 43 9.54 21.11 0.67
C GLN A 43 9.87 22.25 1.63
N ALA A 44 9.16 23.39 1.53
CA ALA A 44 9.34 24.51 2.45
C ALA A 44 9.05 24.12 3.91
N ARG A 45 8.01 23.31 4.15
CA ARG A 45 7.69 22.80 5.49
C ARG A 45 8.74 21.84 6.02
N VAL A 46 9.33 21.00 5.16
CA VAL A 46 10.47 20.14 5.54
C VAL A 46 11.68 20.99 5.91
N GLN A 47 12.02 21.98 5.10
CA GLN A 47 13.15 22.89 5.34
C GLN A 47 12.96 23.70 6.63
N ALA A 48 11.73 24.09 6.95
CA ALA A 48 11.36 24.80 8.16
C ALA A 48 11.22 23.90 9.41
N GLY A 49 11.45 22.59 9.29
CA GLY A 49 11.27 21.63 10.39
C GLY A 49 9.80 21.43 10.82
N LEU A 50 8.83 21.94 10.06
CA LEU A 50 7.39 21.80 10.31
C LEU A 50 6.83 20.46 9.79
N LEU A 51 7.65 19.69 9.07
CA LEU A 51 7.31 18.38 8.55
C LEU A 51 8.56 17.51 8.53
N THR A 52 8.53 16.36 9.21
CA THR A 52 9.57 15.34 9.08
C THR A 52 9.24 14.50 7.85
N PRO A 53 10.11 14.48 6.81
CA PRO A 53 9.89 13.61 5.67
C PRO A 53 10.00 12.15 6.13
N VAL A 54 9.07 11.32 5.70
CA VAL A 54 9.17 9.87 5.88
C VAL A 54 10.27 9.38 4.96
N THR A 55 11.45 9.08 5.53
CA THR A 55 12.67 8.71 4.80
C THR A 55 12.69 7.24 4.38
N THR A 56 11.95 6.40 5.10
CA THR A 56 11.70 5.03 4.71
C THR A 56 10.34 4.97 4.03
N PRO A 57 10.24 4.87 2.69
CA PRO A 57 9.00 4.37 2.11
C PRO A 57 8.73 3.07 2.85
N ASN A 58 7.56 2.97 3.51
CA ASN A 58 7.23 1.76 4.21
C ASN A 58 7.37 0.65 3.16
N LYS A 59 8.36 -0.24 3.33
CA LYS A 59 8.62 -1.35 2.39
C LYS A 59 7.34 -2.16 2.18
N TYR A 60 6.44 -2.02 3.14
CA TYR A 60 5.14 -2.61 3.20
C TYR A 60 4.02 -1.56 3.11
N CYS A 61 3.01 -1.81 2.27
CA CYS A 61 1.70 -1.16 2.41
C CYS A 61 0.76 -2.07 3.19
N MET A 62 -0.22 -1.48 3.89
CA MET A 62 -1.29 -2.26 4.50
C MET A 62 -2.41 -2.50 3.48
N ASP A 63 -2.93 -3.71 3.37
CA ASP A 63 -4.19 -3.94 2.64
C ASP A 63 -5.41 -3.49 3.45
N ALA A 64 -6.58 -3.63 2.84
CA ALA A 64 -7.86 -3.33 3.48
C ALA A 64 -8.19 -4.25 4.70
N HIS A 65 -7.47 -5.36 4.85
CA HIS A 65 -7.67 -6.34 5.93
C HIS A 65 -6.64 -6.20 7.06
N GLY A 66 -5.69 -5.26 6.93
CA GLY A 66 -4.65 -4.98 7.93
C GLY A 66 -3.41 -5.86 7.81
N TYR A 67 -3.21 -6.55 6.69
CA TYR A 67 -1.96 -7.29 6.41
C TYR A 67 -0.91 -6.39 5.76
N GLN A 68 0.36 -6.67 6.06
CA GLN A 68 1.52 -6.02 5.46
C GLN A 68 1.86 -6.65 4.09
N LEU A 69 1.97 -5.85 3.04
CA LEU A 69 2.30 -6.26 1.67
C LEU A 69 3.63 -5.67 1.23
N GLY A 70 4.59 -6.52 0.91
CA GLY A 70 5.91 -6.11 0.38
C GLY A 70 5.99 -6.28 -1.13
N TYR A 71 6.84 -5.47 -1.78
CA TYR A 71 7.21 -5.70 -3.17
C TYR A 71 8.36 -6.71 -3.26
N ALA A 72 8.08 -7.88 -3.86
CA ALA A 72 9.01 -8.97 -4.09
C ALA A 72 8.62 -9.73 -5.37
N PRO A 73 8.89 -9.18 -6.56
CA PRO A 73 8.38 -9.72 -7.84
C PRO A 73 8.86 -11.13 -8.17
N GLU A 74 10.06 -11.50 -7.70
CA GLU A 74 10.67 -12.82 -7.94
C GLU A 74 10.22 -13.88 -6.92
N HIS A 75 9.42 -13.50 -5.92
CA HIS A 75 9.00 -14.46 -4.89
C HIS A 75 7.98 -15.46 -5.48
N PRO A 76 8.08 -16.77 -5.21
CA PRO A 76 7.16 -17.78 -5.76
C PRO A 76 5.68 -17.56 -5.41
N LEU A 77 5.43 -16.83 -4.31
CA LEU A 77 4.08 -16.45 -3.86
C LEU A 77 3.67 -15.03 -4.28
N ALA A 78 4.45 -14.35 -5.10
CA ALA A 78 4.14 -13.01 -5.56
C ALA A 78 2.88 -13.03 -6.46
N SER A 79 2.08 -11.98 -6.32
CA SER A 79 0.98 -11.71 -7.24
C SER A 79 1.52 -11.21 -8.59
N LYS A 80 0.63 -11.06 -9.58
CA LYS A 80 1.00 -10.57 -10.92
C LYS A 80 1.63 -9.16 -10.92
N THR A 81 1.40 -8.37 -9.88
CA THR A 81 2.00 -7.03 -9.71
C THR A 81 3.29 -7.05 -8.91
N GLY A 82 3.80 -8.23 -8.54
CA GLY A 82 5.00 -8.42 -7.74
C GLY A 82 4.82 -8.12 -6.25
N LEU A 83 3.58 -7.95 -5.77
CA LEU A 83 3.27 -7.78 -4.35
C LEU A 83 3.00 -9.13 -3.69
N VAL A 84 3.45 -9.28 -2.44
CA VAL A 84 3.23 -10.47 -1.61
C VAL A 84 2.96 -10.08 -0.16
N HIS A 85 2.07 -10.80 0.51
CA HIS A 85 1.86 -10.63 1.96
C HIS A 85 3.11 -11.05 2.73
N GLU A 86 3.57 -10.20 3.65
CA GLU A 86 4.78 -10.46 4.43
C GLU A 86 4.68 -11.75 5.22
N HIS A 87 3.55 -12.01 5.88
CA HIS A 87 3.34 -13.26 6.61
C HIS A 87 3.50 -14.50 5.72
N ARG A 88 3.15 -14.42 4.43
CA ARG A 88 3.35 -15.53 3.47
C ARG A 88 4.82 -15.70 3.11
N VAL A 89 5.58 -14.61 2.99
CA VAL A 89 7.03 -14.66 2.77
C VAL A 89 7.72 -15.31 3.97
N VAL A 90 7.43 -14.81 5.18
CA VAL A 90 8.04 -15.32 6.41
C VAL A 90 7.70 -16.80 6.64
N ALA A 91 6.44 -17.19 6.37
CA ALA A 91 6.04 -18.59 6.43
C ALA A 91 6.76 -19.43 5.35
N TYR A 92 6.94 -18.92 4.13
CA TYR A 92 7.67 -19.62 3.07
C TYR A 92 9.13 -19.84 3.44
N GLU A 93 9.79 -18.86 4.06
CA GLU A 93 11.15 -19.03 4.58
C GLU A 93 11.24 -20.08 5.69
N LYS A 94 10.21 -20.17 6.54
CA LYS A 94 10.15 -21.12 7.66
C LYS A 94 9.94 -22.56 7.18
N TYR A 95 9.03 -22.76 6.22
CA TYR A 95 8.55 -24.09 5.82
C TYR A 95 9.06 -24.56 4.45
N GLY A 96 9.66 -23.67 3.67
CA GLY A 96 10.17 -23.95 2.33
C GLY A 96 9.08 -24.06 1.25
N GLY A 97 9.53 -24.35 0.02
CA GLY A 97 8.66 -24.42 -1.16
C GLY A 97 7.95 -25.75 -1.41
N GLY A 98 8.24 -26.78 -0.61
CA GLY A 98 7.70 -28.12 -0.79
C GLY A 98 6.25 -28.28 -0.33
N ASP A 99 5.80 -29.54 -0.31
CA ASP A 99 4.50 -29.91 0.25
C ASP A 99 4.43 -29.56 1.74
N GLN A 100 3.30 -28.99 2.11
CA GLN A 100 3.04 -28.49 3.46
C GLN A 100 2.07 -29.41 4.18
N LYS A 101 1.97 -29.25 5.49
CA LYS A 101 0.94 -29.90 6.30
C LYS A 101 0.23 -28.87 7.15
N CYS A 102 -1.09 -28.98 7.24
CA CYS A 102 -1.87 -28.17 8.16
C CYS A 102 -1.35 -28.36 9.59
N HIS A 103 -1.17 -27.27 10.33
CA HIS A 103 -0.70 -27.29 11.70
C HIS A 103 -1.67 -28.06 12.61
N TRP A 104 -2.98 -27.89 12.41
CA TRP A 104 -4.02 -28.48 13.25
C TRP A 104 -4.38 -29.92 12.84
N CYS A 105 -4.81 -30.13 11.58
CA CYS A 105 -5.33 -31.42 11.12
C CYS A 105 -4.30 -32.31 10.39
N LYS A 106 -3.08 -31.80 10.15
CA LYS A 106 -1.97 -32.49 9.46
C LYS A 106 -2.23 -32.88 8.00
N THR A 107 -3.35 -32.46 7.41
CA THR A 107 -3.66 -32.67 5.99
C THR A 107 -2.53 -32.13 5.11
N PRO A 108 -2.07 -32.89 4.10
CA PRO A 108 -1.13 -32.39 3.10
C PRO A 108 -1.72 -31.24 2.30
N LEU A 109 -0.96 -30.17 2.11
CA LEU A 109 -1.37 -28.96 1.42
C LEU A 109 -0.28 -28.51 0.45
N THR A 110 -0.70 -27.95 -0.68
CA THR A 110 0.17 -27.12 -1.52
C THR A 110 0.05 -25.65 -1.11
N TRP A 111 1.02 -24.80 -1.49
CA TRP A 111 0.95 -23.36 -1.23
C TRP A 111 -0.30 -22.64 -1.78
N LYS A 112 -1.01 -23.26 -2.73
CA LYS A 112 -2.30 -22.78 -3.25
C LYS A 112 -3.48 -23.07 -2.30
N GLN A 113 -3.32 -24.02 -1.39
CA GLN A 113 -4.33 -24.46 -0.41
C GLN A 113 -3.98 -24.00 1.01
N VAL A 114 -2.84 -23.33 1.18
CA VAL A 114 -2.35 -22.84 2.47
C VAL A 114 -2.84 -21.42 2.71
N GLU A 115 -3.43 -21.24 3.89
CA GLU A 115 -3.57 -19.96 4.56
C GLU A 115 -2.58 -19.89 5.73
N VAL A 116 -2.03 -18.71 5.98
CA VAL A 116 -1.07 -18.49 7.06
C VAL A 116 -1.83 -17.83 8.19
N ASP A 117 -1.85 -18.48 9.34
CA ASP A 117 -2.57 -18.06 10.53
C ASP A 117 -1.61 -17.52 11.60
N HIS A 118 -2.09 -16.54 12.35
CA HIS A 118 -1.39 -15.88 13.45
C HIS A 118 -1.91 -16.44 14.77
N LEU A 119 -1.07 -17.16 15.51
CA LEU A 119 -1.47 -17.80 16.78
C LEU A 119 -2.00 -16.80 17.83
N ASP A 120 -1.48 -15.58 17.81
CA ASP A 120 -1.86 -14.48 18.70
C ASP A 120 -3.00 -13.60 18.17
N TRP A 121 -3.60 -13.94 17.02
CA TRP A 121 -4.66 -13.17 16.34
C TRP A 121 -4.25 -11.74 15.95
N ASN A 122 -2.95 -11.42 15.97
CA ASN A 122 -2.42 -10.12 15.59
C ASN A 122 -1.75 -10.19 14.21
N ARG A 123 -2.45 -9.68 13.18
CA ARG A 123 -1.99 -9.66 11.78
C ARG A 123 -0.67 -8.91 11.53
N SER A 124 -0.26 -8.07 12.48
CA SER A 124 1.01 -7.33 12.40
C SER A 124 2.19 -8.08 13.03
N ASN A 125 1.94 -9.15 13.80
CA ASN A 125 2.99 -9.93 14.44
C ASN A 125 3.46 -11.07 13.50
N ASN A 126 4.36 -10.73 12.58
CA ASN A 126 4.88 -11.66 11.58
C ASN A 126 6.09 -12.48 12.07
N ASP A 127 6.30 -12.62 13.38
CA ASP A 127 7.37 -13.47 13.91
C ASP A 127 7.22 -14.93 13.45
N LYS A 128 8.34 -15.57 13.04
CA LYS A 128 8.34 -16.95 12.52
C LYS A 128 7.66 -17.95 13.47
N SER A 129 7.78 -17.76 14.77
CA SER A 129 7.13 -18.63 15.78
C SER A 129 5.62 -18.44 15.87
N ASN A 130 5.10 -17.26 15.53
CA ASN A 130 3.69 -16.91 15.60
C ASN A 130 2.88 -17.40 14.37
N LEU A 131 3.57 -17.73 13.27
CA LEU A 131 2.94 -18.11 12.01
C LEU A 131 2.82 -19.64 11.87
N VAL A 132 1.61 -20.10 11.57
CA VAL A 132 1.32 -21.52 11.28
C VAL A 132 0.57 -21.66 9.95
N LEU A 133 0.73 -22.81 9.29
CA LEU A 133 0.02 -23.10 8.04
C LEU A 133 -1.27 -23.83 8.34
N ILE A 134 -2.39 -23.33 7.84
CA ILE A 134 -3.69 -23.99 7.94
C ILE A 134 -4.25 -24.24 6.54
N ALA A 135 -5.22 -25.14 6.44
CA ALA A 135 -5.96 -25.34 5.20
C ALA A 135 -6.86 -24.11 4.99
N ALA A 136 -6.79 -23.50 3.81
CA ALA A 136 -7.73 -22.44 3.44
C ALA A 136 -9.15 -23.02 3.43
N GLU A 137 -10.07 -22.40 4.18
CA GLU A 137 -11.48 -22.74 4.12
C GLU A 137 -12.03 -22.33 2.74
N LYS A 138 -12.77 -23.23 2.09
CA LYS A 138 -13.41 -22.97 0.78
C LYS A 138 -14.82 -22.42 0.97
#